data_AF-A0A336M717-F1
#
_entry.id   AF-A0A336M717-F1
#
_cell.length_a   1.000
_cell.length_b   1.000
_cell.length_c   1.000
_cell.angle_alpha   90.00
_cell.angle_beta   90.00
_cell.angle_gamma   90.00
#
_symmetry.space_group_name_H-M   'P 1'
#
loop_
_entity.id
_entity.type
_entity.pdbx_description
1 polymer ?
#
loop_
_entity_poly.entity_id
_entity_poly.type
_entity_poly.pdbx_seq_one_letter_code
_entity_poly.pdbx_strand_id
1 'polypeptide(L)'
;MLLVTAFQKLSLSSVHLSRNISTTGTLMFKNTPILFAEPLKKKKKLDPAIIRAREERRKKKLEKQIRRLERNQKQLKPIDECEVPLTLLDEQKQRARSLPPLSVEVREQRSNLIKEWSKYRNQEKVQDVQLMDQLVQAQQKALNELRLESEDLYQEAIQPDISFVPFFAKAPVATPPIENYDSPDGEYVDVSKKWE
;
A
#
# COMPACT_ATOMS: atom_id res chain seq x y z
N MET A 1 42.30 -61.81 68.42
CA MET A 1 41.48 -62.88 67.82
C MET A 1 41.10 -62.45 66.41
N LEU A 2 41.96 -62.75 65.43
CA LEU A 2 41.75 -63.74 64.34
C LEU A 2 40.77 -63.22 63.26
N LEU A 3 41.29 -62.41 62.32
CA LEU A 3 41.65 -62.78 60.92
C LEU A 3 40.42 -62.90 60.02
N VAL A 4 40.07 -61.89 59.22
CA VAL A 4 40.54 -61.73 57.82
C VAL A 4 41.08 -63.04 57.24
N THR A 5 40.18 -63.88 56.71
CA THR A 5 40.45 -64.85 55.63
C THR A 5 39.13 -65.57 55.32
N ALA A 6 38.57 -65.34 54.14
CA ALA A 6 37.95 -66.37 53.30
C ALA A 6 37.16 -65.75 52.13
N PHE A 7 37.84 -64.96 51.30
CA PHE A 7 37.60 -65.16 49.87
C PHE A 7 38.12 -66.55 49.57
N GLN A 8 37.23 -67.51 49.31
CA GLN A 8 37.39 -68.57 48.32
C GLN A 8 36.35 -69.67 48.53
N LYS A 9 35.86 -70.15 47.38
CA LYS A 9 35.09 -71.39 47.09
C LYS A 9 33.63 -71.08 46.79
N LEU A 10 33.34 -70.70 45.55
CA LEU A 10 33.01 -71.65 44.48
C LEU A 10 31.95 -72.66 44.93
N SER A 11 30.69 -72.28 44.78
CA SER A 11 29.67 -73.23 44.35
C SER A 11 29.01 -72.65 43.11
N LEU A 12 29.36 -73.22 41.95
CA LEU A 12 28.50 -73.20 40.77
C LEU A 12 27.23 -73.94 41.17
N SER A 13 26.24 -73.23 41.70
CA SER A 13 24.92 -73.79 41.88
C SER A 13 24.28 -73.90 40.50
N SER A 14 24.21 -75.15 40.04
CA SER A 14 23.31 -75.69 39.02
C SER A 14 22.23 -74.70 38.56
N VAL A 15 22.21 -74.43 37.26
CA VAL A 15 21.07 -73.84 36.57
C VAL A 15 19.91 -74.83 36.65
N HIS A 16 19.21 -74.85 37.78
CA HIS A 16 17.84 -75.33 37.79
C HIS A 16 16.98 -74.22 37.19
N LEU A 17 16.46 -74.48 36.00
CA LEU A 17 15.24 -73.84 35.50
C LEU A 17 14.10 -74.17 36.48
N SER A 18 14.05 -73.43 37.58
CA SER A 18 12.87 -73.32 38.42
C SER A 18 12.09 -72.12 37.88
N ARG A 19 10.87 -72.40 37.42
CA ARG A 19 9.91 -71.38 37.00
C ARG A 19 9.64 -70.47 38.19
N ASN A 20 10.23 -69.28 38.20
CA ASN A 20 9.89 -68.22 39.15
C ASN A 20 8.53 -67.62 38.75
N ILE A 21 7.45 -68.32 39.08
CA ILE A 21 6.12 -67.70 39.13
C ILE A 21 6.08 -66.88 40.43
N SER A 22 6.43 -65.59 40.33
CA SER A 22 6.14 -64.63 41.39
C SER A 22 4.74 -64.07 41.17
N THR A 23 3.85 -64.23 42.16
CA THR A 23 2.50 -63.65 42.17
C THR A 23 2.44 -62.27 42.84
N THR A 24 3.59 -61.62 43.04
CA THR A 24 3.64 -60.25 43.57
C THR A 24 4.19 -59.29 42.51
N GLY A 25 3.41 -58.27 42.19
CA GLY A 25 3.75 -57.28 41.18
C GLY A 25 5.05 -56.56 41.54
N THR A 26 6.02 -56.59 40.64
CA THR A 26 7.25 -55.81 40.74
C THR A 26 6.90 -54.31 40.73
N LEU A 27 6.89 -53.69 41.91
CA LEU A 27 6.78 -52.25 42.04
C LEU A 27 8.00 -51.60 41.38
N MET A 28 7.80 -51.11 40.16
CA MET A 28 8.76 -50.34 39.37
C MET A 28 8.97 -48.96 40.00
N PHE A 29 9.64 -48.91 41.16
CA PHE A 29 10.00 -47.65 41.80
C PHE A 29 11.02 -46.90 40.95
N LYS A 30 10.55 -45.92 40.16
CA LYS A 30 11.40 -44.91 39.55
C LYS A 30 11.62 -43.79 40.56
N ASN A 31 12.78 -43.79 41.20
CA ASN A 31 13.17 -42.69 42.09
C ASN A 31 13.52 -41.47 41.23
N THR A 32 12.62 -40.51 41.13
CA THR A 32 12.98 -39.17 40.61
C THR A 32 13.64 -38.41 41.76
N PRO A 33 14.79 -37.75 41.56
CA PRO A 33 15.41 -36.99 42.63
C PRO A 33 14.45 -35.89 43.07
N ILE A 34 14.15 -35.83 44.37
CA ILE A 34 13.37 -34.74 44.96
C ILE A 34 14.27 -33.50 44.93
N LEU A 35 14.13 -32.67 43.89
CA LEU A 35 14.82 -31.39 43.79
C LEU A 35 14.13 -30.41 44.76
N PHE A 36 14.55 -30.45 46.02
CA PHE A 36 14.08 -29.60 47.13
C PHE A 36 14.42 -28.13 46.91
N ALA A 37 13.76 -27.48 45.93
CA ALA A 37 13.91 -26.06 45.64
C ALA A 37 15.38 -25.59 45.71
N GLU A 38 16.28 -26.33 45.05
CA GLU A 38 17.68 -25.91 44.97
C GLU A 38 17.73 -24.48 44.43
N PRO A 39 18.41 -23.54 45.12
CA PRO A 39 18.35 -22.13 44.76
C PRO A 39 18.75 -21.95 43.29
N LEU A 40 17.83 -21.42 42.49
CA LEU A 40 17.96 -21.34 41.04
C LEU A 40 19.28 -20.65 40.69
N LYS A 41 20.14 -21.31 39.91
CA LYS A 41 21.43 -20.74 39.48
C LYS A 41 21.19 -19.35 38.88
N LYS A 42 21.88 -18.34 39.42
CA LYS A 42 21.79 -16.96 38.94
C LYS A 42 22.08 -16.94 37.44
N LYS A 43 21.13 -16.41 36.65
CA LYS A 43 21.32 -16.29 35.19
C LYS A 43 22.58 -15.48 34.93
N LYS A 44 23.54 -16.08 34.21
CA LYS A 44 24.79 -15.40 33.83
C LYS A 44 24.44 -14.23 32.91
N LYS A 45 25.02 -13.05 33.19
CA LYS A 45 24.93 -11.92 32.27
C LYS A 45 25.58 -12.34 30.95
N LEU A 46 24.91 -12.06 29.83
CA LEU A 46 25.44 -12.33 28.51
C LEU A 46 26.65 -11.43 28.26
N ASP A 47 27.64 -11.95 27.53
CA ASP A 47 28.81 -11.18 27.17
C ASP A 47 28.41 -9.92 26.38
N PRO A 48 29.06 -8.77 26.65
CA PRO A 48 28.73 -7.51 25.99
C PRO A 48 28.87 -7.59 24.47
N ALA A 49 29.78 -8.41 23.95
CA ALA A 49 29.94 -8.67 22.52
C ALA A 49 28.72 -9.36 21.89
N ILE A 50 28.09 -10.29 22.60
CA ILE A 50 26.90 -11.01 22.13
C ILE A 50 25.69 -10.08 22.10
N ILE A 51 25.59 -9.15 23.07
CA ILE A 51 24.52 -8.13 23.11
C ILE A 51 24.65 -7.17 21.92
N ARG A 52 25.85 -6.61 21.68
CA ARG A 52 26.12 -5.74 20.53
C ARG A 52 25.83 -6.45 19.20
N ALA A 53 26.26 -7.70 19.05
CA ALA A 53 25.98 -8.48 17.84
C ALA A 53 24.48 -8.73 17.62
N ARG A 54 23.69 -8.91 18.69
CA ARG A 54 22.23 -9.02 18.61
C ARG A 54 21.57 -7.70 18.22
N GLU A 55 22.04 -6.59 18.76
CA GLU A 55 21.57 -5.25 18.43
C GLU A 55 21.88 -4.87 16.98
N GLU A 56 23.09 -5.13 16.50
CA GLU A 56 23.46 -4.91 15.10
C GLU A 56 22.62 -5.75 14.14
N ARG A 57 22.35 -7.02 14.48
CA ARG A 57 21.44 -7.87 13.70
C ARG A 57 20.02 -7.31 13.66
N ARG A 58 19.51 -6.76 14.78
CA ARG A 58 18.20 -6.11 14.81
C ARG A 58 18.19 -4.83 13.97
N LYS A 59 19.22 -3.98 14.10
CA LYS A 59 19.38 -2.75 13.30
C LYS A 59 19.40 -3.05 11.79
N LYS A 60 20.20 -4.03 11.35
CA LYS A 60 20.27 -4.44 9.95
C LYS A 60 18.93 -5.02 9.43
N LYS A 61 18.16 -5.69 10.27
CA LYS A 61 16.81 -6.18 9.90
C LYS A 61 15.82 -5.04 9.72
N LEU A 62 15.80 -4.11 10.67
CA LEU A 62 14.95 -2.91 10.61
C LEU A 62 15.31 -2.05 9.40
N GLU A 63 16.60 -1.83 9.13
CA GLU A 63 17.07 -1.08 7.97
C GLU A 63 16.61 -1.71 6.65
N LYS A 64 16.69 -3.04 6.53
CA LYS A 64 16.17 -3.75 5.34
C LYS A 64 14.66 -3.63 5.20
N GLN A 65 13.92 -3.70 6.31
CA GLN A 65 12.47 -3.53 6.30
C GLN A 65 12.07 -2.12 5.89
N ILE A 66 12.75 -1.09 6.45
CA ILE A 66 12.57 0.31 6.08
C ILE A 66 12.83 0.50 4.58
N ARG A 67 13.95 0.01 4.05
CA ARG A 67 14.26 0.08 2.61
C ARG A 67 13.20 -0.61 1.73
N ARG A 68 12.58 -1.69 2.20
CA ARG A 68 11.50 -2.38 1.48
C ARG A 68 10.21 -1.54 1.49
N LEU A 69 9.84 -0.98 2.64
CA LEU A 69 8.67 -0.12 2.78
C LEU A 69 8.80 1.16 1.96
N GLU A 70 9.99 1.81 1.98
CA GLU A 70 10.29 2.98 1.17
C GLU A 70 10.20 2.70 -0.33
N ARG A 71 10.58 1.50 -0.77
CA ARG A 71 10.46 1.09 -2.18
C ARG A 71 9.00 0.90 -2.58
N ASN A 72 8.20 0.30 -1.72
CA ASN A 72 6.78 0.07 -1.96
C ASN A 72 5.97 1.38 -1.91
N GLN A 73 6.29 2.30 -1.00
CA GLN A 73 5.61 3.60 -0.88
C GLN A 73 5.69 4.44 -2.18
N LYS A 74 6.76 4.25 -2.97
CA LYS A 74 6.95 4.94 -4.25
C LYS A 74 6.22 4.28 -5.42
N GLN A 75 5.66 3.08 -5.25
CA GLN A 75 4.89 2.43 -6.30
C GLN A 75 3.51 3.10 -6.36
N LEU A 76 3.22 3.70 -7.51
CA LEU A 76 1.91 4.31 -7.77
C LEU A 76 0.88 3.20 -7.97
N LYS A 77 -0.35 3.47 -7.55
CA LYS A 77 -1.49 2.59 -7.89
C LYS A 77 -1.66 2.57 -9.41
N PRO A 78 -1.91 1.41 -10.02
CA PRO A 78 -2.18 1.34 -11.46
C PRO A 78 -3.48 2.09 -11.80
N ILE A 79 -3.54 2.63 -13.02
CA ILE A 79 -4.71 3.36 -13.51
C ILE A 79 -5.49 2.45 -14.45
N ASP A 80 -6.50 1.78 -13.89
CA ASP A 80 -7.31 0.78 -14.60
C ASP A 80 -7.95 1.33 -15.89
N GLU A 81 -8.31 2.62 -15.95
CA GLU A 81 -8.93 3.24 -17.13
C GLU A 81 -7.97 3.41 -18.31
N CYS A 82 -6.66 3.47 -18.05
CA CYS A 82 -5.65 3.59 -19.11
C CYS A 82 -5.32 2.23 -19.75
N GLU A 83 -5.59 1.13 -19.05
CA GLU A 83 -5.26 -0.22 -19.51
C GLU A 83 -6.48 -0.89 -20.14
N VAL A 84 -6.27 -1.57 -21.28
CA VAL A 84 -7.34 -2.35 -21.90
C VAL A 84 -7.51 -3.66 -21.13
N PRO A 85 -8.71 -3.98 -20.63
CA PRO A 85 -8.97 -5.25 -19.95
C PRO A 85 -8.64 -6.44 -20.85
N LEU A 86 -7.94 -7.44 -20.28
CA LEU A 86 -7.53 -8.65 -21.01
C LEU A 86 -8.72 -9.42 -21.61
N THR A 87 -9.87 -9.40 -20.93
CA THR A 87 -11.11 -10.02 -21.41
C THR A 87 -11.57 -9.46 -22.76
N LEU A 88 -11.37 -8.16 -23.02
CA LEU A 88 -11.73 -7.55 -24.29
C LEU A 88 -10.78 -7.93 -25.43
N LEU A 89 -9.52 -8.23 -25.11
CA LEU A 89 -8.55 -8.72 -26.09
C LEU A 89 -8.89 -10.15 -26.50
N ASP A 90 -9.21 -11.02 -25.54
CA ASP A 90 -9.58 -12.41 -25.81
C ASP A 90 -10.89 -12.51 -26.61
N GLU A 91 -11.88 -11.68 -26.26
CA GLU A 91 -13.19 -11.67 -26.91
C GLU A 91 -13.26 -10.80 -28.17
N GLN A 92 -12.13 -10.21 -28.61
CA GLN A 92 -12.09 -9.24 -29.71
C GLN A 92 -12.77 -9.79 -30.98
N LYS A 93 -12.50 -11.05 -31.33
CA LYS A 93 -13.09 -11.69 -32.52
C LYS A 93 -14.60 -11.87 -32.43
N GLN A 94 -15.13 -12.07 -31.23
CA GLN A 94 -16.57 -12.29 -31.00
C GLN A 94 -17.33 -10.97 -30.91
N ARG A 95 -16.68 -9.92 -30.34
CA ARG A 95 -17.28 -8.59 -30.16
C ARG A 95 -17.04 -7.64 -31.33
N ALA A 96 -16.15 -7.98 -32.26
CA ALA A 96 -15.86 -7.14 -33.42
C ALA A 96 -17.09 -6.98 -34.32
N ARG A 97 -17.48 -5.73 -34.57
CA ARG A 97 -18.53 -5.39 -35.54
C ARG A 97 -17.89 -5.26 -36.93
N SER A 98 -18.35 -6.06 -37.89
CA SER A 98 -17.99 -5.88 -39.30
C SER A 98 -18.75 -4.67 -39.85
N LEU A 99 -18.03 -3.59 -40.16
CA LEU A 99 -18.60 -2.38 -40.73
C LEU A 99 -18.31 -2.31 -42.24
N PRO A 100 -19.28 -1.87 -43.07
CA PRO A 100 -19.03 -1.66 -44.48
C PRO A 100 -17.99 -0.54 -44.69
N PRO A 101 -17.19 -0.58 -45.76
CA PRO A 101 -16.28 0.50 -46.09
C PRO A 101 -17.06 1.79 -46.34
N LEU A 102 -16.58 2.90 -45.78
CA LEU A 102 -17.19 4.22 -45.98
C LEU A 102 -17.16 4.61 -47.46
N SER A 103 -18.28 5.12 -47.97
CA SER A 103 -18.36 5.73 -49.31
C SER A 103 -17.44 6.95 -49.41
N VAL A 104 -17.03 7.29 -50.63
CA VAL A 104 -16.13 8.42 -50.89
C VAL A 104 -16.77 9.74 -50.43
N GLU A 105 -18.05 9.94 -50.72
CA GLU A 105 -18.82 11.12 -50.31
C GLU A 105 -18.80 11.33 -48.78
N VAL A 106 -19.03 10.26 -48.01
CA VAL A 106 -19.01 10.34 -46.53
C VAL A 106 -17.61 10.66 -46.01
N ARG A 107 -16.56 10.15 -46.66
CA ARG A 107 -15.17 10.48 -46.29
C ARG A 107 -14.85 11.95 -46.55
N GLU A 108 -15.29 12.48 -47.70
CA GLU A 108 -15.11 13.90 -48.05
C GLU A 108 -15.89 14.81 -47.11
N GLN A 109 -17.15 14.49 -46.80
CA GLN A 109 -17.96 15.22 -45.82
C GLN A 109 -17.28 15.29 -44.45
N ARG A 110 -16.75 14.15 -43.95
CA ARG A 110 -16.00 14.12 -42.68
C ARG A 110 -14.73 14.97 -42.74
N SER A 111 -14.00 14.90 -43.84
CA SER A 111 -12.78 15.71 -44.05
C SER A 111 -13.10 17.20 -44.02
N ASN A 112 -14.17 17.62 -44.68
CA ASN A 112 -14.62 19.01 -44.69
C ASN A 112 -15.08 19.45 -43.29
N LEU A 113 -15.85 18.62 -42.59
CA LEU A 113 -16.29 18.91 -41.22
C LEU A 113 -15.09 19.08 -40.26
N ILE A 114 -14.07 18.22 -40.37
CA ILE A 114 -12.86 18.34 -39.53
C ILE A 114 -12.10 19.64 -39.84
N LYS A 115 -12.02 20.05 -41.10
CA LYS A 115 -11.41 21.33 -41.50
C LYS A 115 -12.19 22.51 -40.93
N GLU A 116 -13.51 22.50 -41.02
CA GLU A 116 -14.37 23.54 -40.46
C GLU A 116 -14.27 23.61 -38.94
N TRP A 117 -14.30 22.45 -38.28
CA TRP A 117 -14.11 22.34 -36.83
C TRP A 117 -12.75 22.88 -36.39
N SER A 118 -11.68 22.56 -37.12
CA SER A 118 -10.34 23.07 -36.85
C SER A 118 -10.29 24.60 -36.96
N LYS A 119 -10.90 25.17 -38.01
CA LYS A 119 -11.00 26.63 -38.16
C LYS A 119 -11.78 27.27 -36.99
N TYR A 120 -12.92 26.69 -36.62
CA TYR A 120 -13.75 27.17 -35.52
C TYR A 120 -13.00 27.15 -34.18
N ARG A 121 -12.38 26.01 -33.83
CA ARG A 121 -11.59 25.88 -32.59
C ARG A 121 -10.39 26.81 -32.56
N ASN A 122 -9.76 27.06 -33.71
CA ASN A 122 -8.68 28.04 -33.80
C ASN A 122 -9.18 29.46 -33.55
N GLN A 123 -10.33 29.85 -34.11
CA GLN A 123 -10.94 31.16 -33.87
C GLN A 123 -11.29 31.37 -32.39
N GLU A 124 -11.96 30.39 -31.77
CA GLU A 124 -12.27 30.40 -30.34
C GLU A 124 -10.99 30.56 -29.51
N LYS A 125 -9.94 29.79 -29.82
CA LYS A 125 -8.67 29.87 -29.09
C LYS A 125 -7.99 31.23 -29.25
N VAL A 126 -8.01 31.81 -30.45
CA VAL A 126 -7.46 33.15 -30.69
C VAL A 126 -8.22 34.21 -29.88
N GLN A 127 -9.54 34.12 -29.82
CA GLN A 127 -10.36 35.03 -29.01
C GLN A 127 -10.05 34.91 -27.52
N ASP A 128 -9.92 33.68 -27.00
CA ASP A 128 -9.57 33.45 -25.60
C ASP A 128 -8.20 34.06 -25.25
N VAL A 129 -7.21 33.86 -26.11
CA VAL A 129 -5.85 34.41 -25.90
C VAL A 129 -5.89 35.94 -25.92
N GLN A 130 -6.60 36.54 -26.88
CA GLN A 130 -6.77 37.99 -26.95
C GLN A 130 -7.45 38.55 -25.69
N LEU A 131 -8.47 37.86 -25.18
CA LEU A 131 -9.16 38.25 -23.94
C LEU A 131 -8.23 38.16 -22.73
N MET A 132 -7.45 37.08 -22.61
CA MET A 132 -6.45 36.93 -21.54
C MET A 132 -5.39 38.04 -21.60
N ASP A 133 -4.88 38.35 -22.80
CA ASP A 133 -3.91 39.44 -22.99
C ASP A 133 -4.49 40.80 -22.56
N GLN A 134 -5.74 41.08 -22.93
CA GLN A 134 -6.43 42.30 -22.50
C GLN A 134 -6.59 42.37 -20.98
N LEU A 135 -7.00 41.28 -20.34
CA LEU A 135 -7.14 41.20 -18.89
C LEU A 135 -5.81 41.44 -18.17
N VAL A 136 -4.73 40.83 -18.66
CA VAL A 136 -3.38 41.01 -18.09
C VAL A 136 -2.90 42.45 -18.28
N GLN A 137 -3.11 43.05 -19.45
CA GLN A 137 -2.75 44.45 -19.69
C GLN A 137 -3.54 45.40 -18.79
N ALA A 138 -4.85 45.17 -18.62
CA ALA A 138 -5.70 45.95 -17.73
C ALA A 138 -5.24 45.83 -16.26
N GLN A 139 -4.94 44.61 -15.81
CA GLN A 139 -4.39 44.36 -14.47
C GLN A 139 -3.07 45.11 -14.25
N GLN A 140 -2.13 45.01 -15.20
CA GLN A 140 -0.84 45.70 -15.11
C GLN A 140 -0.99 47.21 -15.07
N LYS A 141 -1.88 47.76 -15.93
CA LYS A 141 -2.17 49.20 -15.94
C LYS A 141 -2.73 49.66 -14.59
N ALA A 142 -3.70 48.93 -14.04
CA ALA A 142 -4.28 49.23 -12.73
C ALA A 142 -3.23 49.19 -11.61
N LEU A 143 -2.32 48.19 -11.62
CA LEU A 143 -1.24 48.12 -10.64
C LEU A 143 -0.22 49.26 -10.78
N ASN A 144 0.09 49.70 -12.00
CA ASN A 144 0.97 50.83 -12.24
C ASN A 144 0.36 52.14 -11.75
N GLU A 145 -0.94 52.36 -12.02
CA GLU A 145 -1.68 53.53 -11.51
C GLU A 145 -1.74 53.52 -9.97
N LEU A 146 -2.07 52.37 -9.37
CA LEU A 146 -2.12 52.20 -7.92
C LEU A 146 -0.76 52.47 -7.26
N ARG A 147 0.35 52.08 -7.90
CA ARG A 147 1.70 52.37 -7.40
C ARG A 147 2.03 53.86 -7.43
N LEU A 148 1.53 54.61 -8.43
CA LEU A 148 1.73 56.06 -8.50
C LEU A 148 0.93 56.80 -7.42
N GLU A 149 -0.24 56.28 -7.05
CA GLU A 149 -1.09 56.84 -6.01
C GLU A 149 -0.59 56.49 -4.60
N SER A 150 -0.24 55.22 -4.35
CA SER A 150 0.21 54.74 -3.04
C SER A 150 1.06 53.47 -3.15
N GLU A 151 2.29 53.54 -2.66
CA GLU A 151 3.20 52.38 -2.67
C GLU A 151 2.81 51.30 -1.66
N ASP A 152 2.24 51.68 -0.50
CA ASP A 152 1.84 50.73 0.54
C ASP A 152 0.74 49.77 0.05
N LEU A 153 -0.31 50.28 -0.59
CA LEU A 153 -1.39 49.45 -1.15
C LEU A 153 -0.89 48.53 -2.27
N TYR A 154 0.12 48.97 -3.04
CA TYR A 154 0.71 48.16 -4.09
C TYR A 154 1.43 46.94 -3.52
N GLN A 155 2.15 47.12 -2.42
CA GLN A 155 2.84 46.03 -1.73
C GLN A 155 1.85 45.00 -1.17
N GLU A 156 0.71 45.45 -0.65
CA GLU A 156 -0.37 44.58 -0.18
C GLU A 156 -1.04 43.83 -1.34
N ALA A 157 -1.38 44.52 -2.43
CA ALA A 157 -2.11 43.95 -3.56
C ALA A 157 -1.34 42.85 -4.32
N ILE A 158 -0.01 42.86 -4.30
CA ILE A 158 0.83 41.84 -4.96
C ILE A 158 0.95 40.57 -4.14
N GLN A 159 0.68 40.62 -2.82
CA GLN A 159 0.85 39.43 -1.99
C GLN A 159 -0.12 38.31 -2.44
N PRO A 160 0.37 37.06 -2.58
CA PRO A 160 -0.49 35.95 -2.88
C PRO A 160 -1.41 35.66 -1.68
N ASP A 161 -2.71 35.62 -1.93
CA ASP A 161 -3.67 35.23 -0.90
C ASP A 161 -3.72 33.69 -0.78
N ILE A 162 -3.20 33.20 0.35
CA ILE A 162 -3.13 31.78 0.69
C ILE A 162 -4.55 31.20 0.91
N SER A 163 -5.54 32.04 1.22
CA SER A 163 -6.93 31.61 1.46
C SER A 163 -7.60 30.99 0.22
N PHE A 164 -7.10 31.29 -0.99
CA PHE A 164 -7.61 30.71 -2.23
C PHE A 164 -7.26 29.22 -2.41
N VAL A 165 -6.35 28.67 -1.60
CA VAL A 165 -5.94 27.26 -1.70
C VAL A 165 -6.45 26.49 -0.47
N PRO A 166 -7.35 25.49 -0.63
CA PRO A 166 -7.82 24.87 -1.87
C PRO A 166 -9.04 25.56 -2.52
N PHE A 167 -8.98 25.75 -3.84
CA PHE A 167 -10.09 26.26 -4.65
C PHE A 167 -11.02 25.14 -5.09
N PHE A 168 -12.34 25.32 -4.89
CA PHE A 168 -13.37 24.39 -5.36
C PHE A 168 -14.41 25.12 -6.21
N ALA A 169 -14.65 24.63 -7.42
CA ALA A 169 -15.72 25.11 -8.30
C ALA A 169 -16.55 23.93 -8.79
N LYS A 170 -17.88 24.09 -8.77
CA LYS A 170 -18.81 23.12 -9.37
C LYS A 170 -18.94 23.42 -10.85
N ALA A 171 -18.82 22.38 -11.68
CA ALA A 171 -19.04 22.49 -13.12
C ALA A 171 -20.52 22.81 -13.42
N PRO A 172 -20.81 23.51 -14.53
CA PRO A 172 -22.18 23.69 -14.99
C PRO A 172 -22.80 22.32 -15.31
N VAL A 173 -24.03 22.13 -14.86
CA VAL A 173 -24.83 20.94 -15.12
C VAL A 173 -25.67 21.14 -16.38
N ALA A 174 -25.97 20.06 -17.11
CA ALA A 174 -26.81 20.12 -18.31
C ALA A 174 -28.23 20.60 -18.00
N THR A 175 -28.74 20.30 -16.81
CA THR A 175 -30.08 20.70 -16.35
C THR A 175 -29.97 21.18 -14.90
N PRO A 176 -30.57 22.33 -14.55
CA PRO A 176 -30.54 22.82 -13.17
C PRO A 176 -31.28 21.86 -12.22
N PRO A 177 -30.94 21.86 -10.93
CA PRO A 177 -31.62 21.03 -9.94
C PRO A 177 -33.08 21.44 -9.78
N ILE A 178 -33.95 20.45 -9.59
CA ILE A 178 -35.37 20.66 -9.28
C ILE A 178 -35.51 20.89 -7.78
N GLU A 179 -36.24 21.95 -7.39
CA GLU A 179 -36.51 22.25 -5.98
C GLU A 179 -37.37 21.15 -5.34
N ASN A 180 -37.02 20.72 -4.13
CA ASN A 180 -37.73 19.69 -3.35
C ASN A 180 -37.88 18.34 -4.04
N TYR A 181 -36.92 17.96 -4.89
CA TYR A 181 -36.89 16.62 -5.47
C TYR A 181 -36.33 15.61 -4.48
N ASP A 182 -37.21 14.75 -3.96
CA ASP A 182 -36.82 13.61 -3.14
C ASP A 182 -36.28 12.50 -4.04
N SER A 183 -34.96 12.33 -4.01
CA SER A 183 -34.31 11.23 -4.74
C SER A 183 -34.68 9.90 -4.10
N PRO A 184 -34.95 8.84 -4.88
CA PRO A 184 -35.26 7.53 -4.32
C PRO A 184 -34.09 7.02 -3.47
N ASP A 185 -34.41 6.38 -2.35
CA ASP A 185 -33.43 5.89 -1.39
C ASP A 185 -32.62 4.71 -1.97
N GLY A 186 -31.33 4.66 -1.64
CA GLY A 186 -30.40 3.65 -2.15
C GLY A 186 -29.09 3.62 -1.34
N GLU A 187 -28.53 2.42 -1.17
CA GLU A 187 -27.29 2.22 -0.44
C GLU A 187 -26.08 2.43 -1.38
N TYR A 188 -25.14 3.29 -0.98
CA TYR A 188 -23.86 3.44 -1.66
C TYR A 188 -22.85 2.42 -1.13
N VAL A 189 -22.43 1.49 -1.98
CA VAL A 189 -21.37 0.52 -1.68
C VAL A 189 -20.11 0.90 -2.46
N ASP A 190 -19.04 1.24 -1.76
CA ASP A 190 -17.74 1.49 -2.37
C ASP A 190 -17.11 0.18 -2.87
N VAL A 191 -17.02 0.05 -4.20
CA VAL A 191 -16.43 -1.10 -4.90
C VAL A 191 -14.99 -0.83 -5.37
N SER A 192 -14.36 0.25 -4.89
CA SER A 192 -12.99 0.59 -5.26
C SER A 192 -11.99 -0.50 -4.87
N LYS A 193 -11.09 -0.83 -5.80
CA LYS A 193 -10.04 -1.84 -5.56
C LYS A 193 -9.03 -1.30 -4.55
N LYS A 194 -8.80 -2.05 -3.48
CA LYS A 194 -7.76 -1.77 -2.50
C LYS A 194 -6.43 -2.39 -2.98
N TRP A 195 -5.40 -1.56 -3.07
CA TRP A 195 -4.04 -1.94 -3.45
C TRP A 195 -3.17 -1.83 -2.18
N GLU A 196 -2.78 -2.97 -1.59
CA GLU A 196 -1.89 -3.08 -0.40
C GLU A 196 -0.45 -3.48 -0.78
#